data_AF-A0A6N2N131-F1
#
_entry.id   AF-A0A6N2N131-F1
#
_cell.length_a   1.000
_cell.length_b   1.000
_cell.length_c   1.000
_cell.angle_alpha   90.00
_cell.angle_beta   90.00
_cell.angle_gamma   90.00
#
_symmetry.space_group_name_H-M   'P 1'
#
loop_
_entity.id
_entity.type
_entity.pdbx_description
1 polymer ?
#
loop_
_entity_poly.entity_id
_entity_poly.type
_entity_poly.pdbx_seq_one_letter_code
_entity_poly.pdbx_strand_id
1 'polypeptide(L)'
;MFNKSCYNAIKTIMKLRTSLVHGKMFFMWLIYQELFTCMTKYQQTLWVLIQEVLKSNPHLFTNDEKIFLESFISLPDDSQRLFVRLYTRKGPWFRLSSISYPEVSDSRQAIKDLSAMGYMCSFKGVDELEENDMEQILNLLTVSELREIASMSKNGTRVTRKQDLIASVFSSYEDGVCPFLPSAILDRTEICIKITSKADSLIWRTERLFFLNGEQDLSAFLLVDLGIIKYPAYHCIISEQIFSARSDLIAYEEATEVAQMMDESLDENKSESVLRCIKIADSRMSHTEATHTSATESVTAFFSCFSASWVYSKVVFLGVSFLERERRYKDAIKLLKRLLLNFTCDGRRGNWTLRLSIDLEHMGCPNESLLVAEDGLLDPWVRAGSRMALQRRVLRLGKPPRRWKAPSFSSCIKRKIRELE
;
A
#
# COMPACT_ATOMS: atom_id res chain seq x y z
N MET A 1 -14.45 25.17 7.46
CA MET A 1 -14.73 24.07 6.52
C MET A 1 -13.52 23.87 5.62
N PHE A 2 -12.47 23.23 6.15
CA PHE A 2 -11.32 22.79 5.34
C PHE A 2 -11.68 21.42 4.75
N ASN A 3 -11.51 21.31 3.44
CA ASN A 3 -12.37 20.52 2.59
C ASN A 3 -11.97 19.03 2.61
N LYS A 4 -12.92 18.15 3.00
CA LYS A 4 -12.86 16.68 2.82
C LYS A 4 -12.46 16.30 1.37
N SER A 5 -12.72 17.22 0.42
CA SER A 5 -12.28 17.17 -0.97
C SER A 5 -10.75 17.19 -1.19
N CYS A 6 -9.94 17.88 -0.37
CA CYS A 6 -8.48 17.89 -0.53
C CYS A 6 -7.85 16.59 0.01
N TYR A 7 -8.37 16.08 1.12
CA TYR A 7 -8.00 14.77 1.67
C TYR A 7 -8.32 13.65 0.66
N ASN A 8 -9.54 13.66 0.12
CA ASN A 8 -9.91 12.74 -0.95
C ASN A 8 -9.07 12.96 -2.20
N ALA A 9 -8.78 14.20 -2.62
CA ALA A 9 -7.91 14.43 -3.78
C ALA A 9 -6.48 13.89 -3.57
N ILE A 10 -5.91 13.98 -2.36
CA ILE A 10 -4.58 13.43 -2.05
C ILE A 10 -4.61 11.90 -1.93
N LYS A 11 -5.64 11.31 -1.29
CA LYS A 11 -5.90 9.86 -1.27
C LYS A 11 -6.12 9.31 -2.69
N THR A 12 -6.81 10.09 -3.52
CA THR A 12 -7.02 9.78 -4.93
C THR A 12 -5.75 10.06 -5.74
N ILE A 13 -4.84 10.97 -5.38
CA ILE A 13 -3.52 11.11 -6.03
C ILE A 13 -2.54 10.00 -5.60
N MET A 14 -2.69 9.48 -4.38
CA MET A 14 -1.98 8.29 -3.93
C MET A 14 -2.42 7.05 -4.73
N LYS A 15 -3.72 6.92 -5.06
CA LYS A 15 -4.29 5.87 -5.92
C LYS A 15 -4.15 6.11 -7.45
N LEU A 16 -4.37 7.33 -7.95
CA LEU A 16 -4.46 7.67 -9.39
C LEU A 16 -3.12 7.86 -10.09
N ARG A 17 -1.99 7.81 -9.39
CA ARG A 17 -0.68 7.80 -10.08
C ARG A 17 -0.04 6.42 -10.18
N THR A 18 -0.73 5.40 -9.68
CA THR A 18 -0.48 3.99 -10.01
C THR A 18 -1.37 3.48 -11.17
N SER A 19 -2.33 4.28 -11.64
CA SER A 19 -3.31 3.87 -12.68
C SER A 19 -2.80 3.94 -14.13
N LEU A 20 -1.49 4.10 -14.35
CA LEU A 20 -0.85 4.09 -15.66
C LEU A 20 0.24 3.00 -15.73
N VAL A 21 -0.13 1.77 -15.34
CA VAL A 21 0.70 0.58 -15.53
C VAL A 21 -0.13 -0.49 -16.25
N HIS A 22 -0.16 -0.44 -17.57
CA HIS A 22 -0.84 -1.44 -18.42
C HIS A 22 0.14 -2.15 -19.38
N GLY A 23 1.39 -2.38 -18.94
CA GLY A 23 2.51 -2.66 -19.84
C GLY A 23 3.14 -4.06 -19.79
N LYS A 24 2.73 -4.97 -18.88
CA LYS A 24 3.36 -6.30 -18.77
C LYS A 24 2.45 -7.51 -18.98
N MET A 25 1.12 -7.35 -18.95
CA MET A 25 0.21 -8.50 -18.88
C MET A 25 0.03 -9.28 -20.19
N PHE A 26 0.33 -8.72 -21.36
CA PHE A 26 -0.03 -9.35 -22.64
C PHE A 26 1.04 -10.31 -23.21
N PHE A 27 2.33 -10.10 -22.96
CA PHE A 27 3.35 -11.01 -23.48
C PHE A 27 3.27 -12.41 -22.85
N MET A 28 2.79 -12.49 -21.60
CA MET A 28 2.44 -13.75 -20.96
C MET A 28 1.17 -14.39 -21.48
N TRP A 29 0.24 -13.62 -22.07
CA TRP A 29 -1.01 -14.15 -22.63
C TRP A 29 -0.77 -15.10 -23.81
N LEU A 30 0.33 -14.93 -24.56
CA LEU A 30 0.71 -15.87 -25.62
C LEU A 30 1.31 -17.18 -25.07
N ILE A 31 2.01 -17.14 -23.93
CA ILE A 31 2.42 -18.35 -23.20
C ILE A 31 1.20 -19.01 -22.51
N TYR A 32 0.21 -18.20 -22.13
CA TYR A 32 -1.03 -18.59 -21.44
C TYR A 32 -1.94 -19.52 -22.27
N GLN A 33 -1.83 -19.52 -23.60
CA GLN A 33 -2.72 -20.29 -24.48
C GLN A 33 -2.18 -21.63 -24.97
N GLU A 34 -0.86 -21.87 -24.97
CA GLU A 34 -0.30 -22.99 -25.75
C GLU A 34 0.11 -24.25 -24.97
N LEU A 35 0.07 -24.31 -23.63
CA LEU A 35 0.76 -25.42 -22.94
C LEU A 35 -0.02 -26.34 -21.98
N PHE A 36 -1.20 -26.03 -21.44
CA PHE A 36 -1.80 -26.93 -20.43
C PHE A 36 -3.33 -26.93 -20.39
N THR A 37 -3.94 -28.01 -20.88
CA THR A 37 -5.39 -28.28 -20.90
C THR A 37 -5.95 -28.93 -19.62
N CYS A 38 -5.12 -29.18 -18.59
CA CYS A 38 -5.47 -30.01 -17.43
C CYS A 38 -5.62 -29.26 -16.08
N MET A 39 -5.04 -28.07 -15.91
CA MET A 39 -5.03 -27.39 -14.60
C MET A 39 -6.20 -26.40 -14.44
N THR A 40 -6.64 -26.19 -13.20
CA THR A 40 -7.60 -25.13 -12.89
C THR A 40 -6.96 -23.75 -13.09
N LYS A 41 -7.69 -22.83 -13.74
CA LYS A 41 -7.14 -21.55 -14.21
C LYS A 41 -6.46 -20.71 -13.12
N TYR A 42 -7.04 -20.65 -11.92
CA TYR A 42 -6.47 -19.86 -10.82
C TYR A 42 -5.16 -20.47 -10.26
N GLN A 43 -5.01 -21.81 -10.31
CA GLN A 43 -3.76 -22.50 -9.97
C GLN A 43 -2.67 -22.13 -10.97
N GLN A 44 -2.99 -22.17 -12.26
CA GLN A 44 -2.09 -21.77 -13.34
C GLN A 44 -1.65 -20.31 -13.20
N THR A 45 -2.58 -19.42 -12.86
CA THR A 45 -2.27 -18.00 -12.69
C THR A 45 -1.15 -17.75 -11.69
N LEU A 46 -1.22 -18.37 -10.50
CA LEU A 46 -0.15 -18.20 -9.50
C LEU A 46 1.17 -18.81 -9.98
N TRP A 47 1.11 -19.98 -10.62
CA TRP A 47 2.29 -20.64 -11.20
C TRP A 47 2.99 -19.75 -12.23
N VAL A 48 2.22 -19.22 -13.19
CA VAL A 48 2.70 -18.32 -14.25
C VAL A 48 3.30 -17.04 -13.65
N LEU A 49 2.67 -16.49 -12.62
CA LEU A 49 3.14 -15.30 -11.92
C LEU A 49 4.49 -15.52 -11.23
N ILE A 50 4.65 -16.65 -10.51
CA ILE A 50 5.92 -17.01 -9.87
C ILE A 50 7.02 -17.22 -10.90
N GLN A 51 6.74 -18.00 -11.95
CA GLN A 51 7.71 -18.28 -13.01
C GLN A 51 8.18 -17.02 -13.73
N GLU A 52 7.27 -16.12 -14.10
CA GLU A 52 7.64 -14.89 -14.78
C GLU A 52 8.52 -13.99 -13.91
N VAL A 53 8.16 -13.82 -12.64
CA VAL A 53 8.91 -12.94 -11.75
C VAL A 53 10.30 -13.49 -11.45
N LEU A 54 10.42 -14.80 -11.21
CA LEU A 54 11.72 -15.45 -11.02
C LEU A 54 12.60 -15.38 -12.29
N LYS A 55 11.99 -15.48 -13.47
CA LYS A 55 12.69 -15.34 -14.75
C LYS A 55 13.15 -13.91 -15.02
N SER A 56 12.28 -12.94 -14.78
CA SER A 56 12.51 -11.54 -15.13
C SER A 56 13.34 -10.78 -14.08
N ASN A 57 13.25 -11.16 -12.79
CA ASN A 57 13.93 -10.46 -11.69
C ASN A 57 14.65 -11.41 -10.70
N PRO A 58 15.46 -12.38 -11.17
CA PRO A 58 16.09 -13.36 -10.28
C PRO A 58 17.05 -12.73 -9.26
N HIS A 59 17.62 -11.56 -9.55
CA HIS A 59 18.55 -10.86 -8.66
C HIS A 59 17.90 -10.24 -7.43
N LEU A 60 16.57 -10.15 -7.39
CA LEU A 60 15.81 -9.57 -6.27
C LEU A 60 15.47 -10.57 -5.16
N PHE A 61 15.82 -11.85 -5.34
CA PHE A 61 15.52 -12.93 -4.41
C PHE A 61 16.79 -13.64 -3.95
N THR A 62 16.83 -14.06 -2.68
CA THR A 62 17.88 -14.97 -2.19
C THR A 62 17.68 -16.38 -2.75
N ASN A 63 18.71 -17.22 -2.69
CA ASN A 63 18.59 -18.61 -3.16
C ASN A 63 17.52 -19.39 -2.37
N ASP A 64 17.43 -19.19 -1.05
CA ASP A 64 16.41 -19.84 -0.23
C ASP A 64 14.98 -19.38 -0.57
N GLU A 65 14.81 -18.11 -0.93
CA GLU A 65 13.53 -17.57 -1.39
C GLU A 65 13.12 -18.15 -2.74
N LYS A 66 14.08 -18.31 -3.67
CA LYS A 66 13.85 -18.96 -4.98
C LYS A 66 13.46 -20.42 -4.81
N ILE A 67 14.24 -21.18 -4.06
CA ILE A 67 13.97 -22.60 -3.79
C ILE A 67 12.59 -22.76 -3.14
N PHE A 68 12.25 -21.87 -2.20
CA PHE A 68 10.92 -21.86 -1.58
C PHE A 68 9.81 -21.62 -2.61
N LEU A 69 9.92 -20.60 -3.46
CA LEU A 69 8.93 -20.31 -4.50
C LEU A 69 8.83 -21.42 -5.56
N GLU A 70 9.95 -22.02 -5.94
CA GLU A 70 10.01 -23.15 -6.87
C GLU A 70 9.42 -24.43 -6.27
N SER A 71 9.51 -24.63 -4.95
CA SER A 71 8.91 -25.78 -4.29
C SER A 71 7.38 -25.77 -4.37
N PHE A 72 6.75 -24.59 -4.51
CA PHE A 72 5.31 -24.48 -4.77
C PHE A 72 4.88 -25.29 -5.99
N ILE A 73 5.70 -25.23 -7.04
CA ILE A 73 5.42 -25.86 -8.33
C ILE A 73 5.51 -27.39 -8.24
N SER A 74 6.33 -27.86 -7.30
CA SER A 74 6.53 -29.29 -7.05
C SER A 74 5.46 -29.90 -6.11
N LEU A 75 4.60 -29.07 -5.52
CA LEU A 75 3.52 -29.55 -4.65
C LEU A 75 2.46 -30.31 -5.47
N PRO A 76 1.74 -31.26 -4.84
CA PRO A 76 0.56 -31.86 -5.46
C PRO A 76 -0.49 -30.81 -5.85
N ASP A 77 -1.25 -31.09 -6.91
CA ASP A 77 -2.28 -30.20 -7.45
C ASP A 77 -3.29 -29.72 -6.39
N ASP A 78 -3.78 -30.63 -5.55
CA ASP A 78 -4.72 -30.31 -4.48
C ASP A 78 -4.13 -29.30 -3.48
N SER A 79 -2.84 -29.45 -3.15
CA SER A 79 -2.08 -28.55 -2.28
C SER A 79 -1.92 -27.17 -2.90
N GLN A 80 -1.57 -27.10 -4.19
CA GLN A 80 -1.48 -25.82 -4.91
C GLN A 80 -2.84 -25.10 -4.96
N ARG A 81 -3.90 -25.82 -5.34
CA ARG A 81 -5.27 -25.27 -5.42
C ARG A 81 -5.74 -24.74 -4.08
N LEU A 82 -5.53 -25.52 -3.01
CA LEU A 82 -5.92 -25.13 -1.67
C LEU A 82 -5.17 -23.88 -1.21
N PHE A 83 -3.87 -23.80 -1.46
CA PHE A 83 -3.08 -22.62 -1.13
C PHE A 83 -3.62 -21.36 -1.81
N VAL A 84 -3.81 -21.39 -3.14
CA VAL A 84 -4.31 -20.22 -3.89
C VAL A 84 -5.69 -19.79 -3.39
N ARG A 85 -6.57 -20.76 -3.10
CA ARG A 85 -7.91 -20.48 -2.53
C ARG A 85 -7.83 -19.78 -1.19
N LEU A 86 -6.92 -20.20 -0.31
CA LEU A 86 -6.79 -19.58 1.01
C LEU A 86 -6.08 -18.22 0.94
N TYR A 87 -5.09 -18.08 0.06
CA TYR A 87 -4.36 -16.82 -0.16
C TYR A 87 -5.28 -15.70 -0.68
N THR A 88 -6.21 -16.04 -1.58
CA THR A 88 -7.18 -15.07 -2.13
C THR A 88 -8.37 -14.78 -1.21
N ARG A 89 -8.48 -15.48 -0.07
CA ARG A 89 -9.54 -15.24 0.92
C ARG A 89 -9.08 -14.25 1.98
N LYS A 90 -10.04 -13.58 2.60
CA LYS A 90 -9.79 -12.78 3.80
C LYS A 90 -9.36 -13.72 4.94
N GLY A 91 -8.08 -13.67 5.28
CA GLY A 91 -7.45 -14.41 6.37
C GLY A 91 -7.23 -13.55 7.62
N PRO A 92 -6.32 -13.95 8.52
CA PRO A 92 -5.20 -14.88 8.25
C PRO A 92 -5.43 -16.33 8.69
N TRP A 93 -6.32 -16.59 9.66
CA TRP A 93 -6.61 -17.93 10.16
C TRP A 93 -7.85 -18.54 9.49
N PHE A 94 -7.84 -19.85 9.28
CA PHE A 94 -8.94 -20.61 8.71
C PHE A 94 -9.19 -21.89 9.50
N ARG A 95 -10.46 -22.17 9.83
CA ARG A 95 -10.84 -23.45 10.43
C ARG A 95 -10.84 -24.54 9.38
N LEU A 96 -10.22 -25.68 9.68
CA LEU A 96 -10.22 -26.86 8.81
C LEU A 96 -11.65 -27.32 8.47
N SER A 97 -12.54 -27.33 9.46
CA SER A 97 -13.95 -27.69 9.29
C SER A 97 -14.73 -26.78 8.33
N SER A 98 -14.23 -25.56 8.09
CA SER A 98 -14.83 -24.59 7.16
C SER A 98 -14.30 -24.69 5.72
N ILE A 99 -13.28 -25.52 5.48
CA ILE A 99 -12.59 -25.64 4.20
C ILE A 99 -13.16 -26.82 3.42
N SER A 100 -13.96 -26.51 2.40
CA SER A 100 -14.48 -27.48 1.44
C SER A 100 -14.53 -26.84 0.06
N TYR A 101 -13.74 -27.39 -0.87
CA TYR A 101 -13.70 -26.96 -2.26
C TYR A 101 -13.88 -28.20 -3.14
N PRO A 102 -14.87 -28.24 -4.05
CA PRO A 102 -15.15 -29.42 -4.88
C PRO A 102 -13.96 -29.89 -5.72
N GLU A 103 -13.06 -28.97 -6.07
CA GLU A 103 -11.88 -29.21 -6.89
C GLU A 103 -10.61 -29.61 -6.10
N VAL A 104 -10.72 -29.72 -4.78
CA VAL A 104 -9.67 -30.23 -3.88
C VAL A 104 -10.19 -31.53 -3.27
N SER A 105 -9.56 -32.66 -3.63
CA SER A 105 -10.06 -33.99 -3.27
C SER A 105 -9.80 -34.31 -1.79
N ASP A 106 -8.58 -34.06 -1.30
CA ASP A 106 -8.21 -34.26 0.11
C ASP A 106 -7.57 -33.01 0.72
N SER A 107 -8.41 -32.16 1.33
CA SER A 107 -7.95 -30.97 2.05
C SER A 107 -6.99 -31.29 3.20
N ARG A 108 -7.14 -32.44 3.88
CA ARG A 108 -6.29 -32.77 5.04
C ARG A 108 -4.89 -33.15 4.58
N GLN A 109 -4.78 -33.94 3.51
CA GLN A 109 -3.48 -34.27 2.92
C GLN A 109 -2.83 -33.03 2.31
N ALA A 110 -3.59 -32.21 1.59
CA ALA A 110 -3.11 -30.95 1.02
C ALA A 110 -2.48 -30.03 2.07
N ILE A 111 -3.11 -29.89 3.24
CA ILE A 111 -2.58 -29.10 4.36
C ILE A 111 -1.29 -29.71 4.91
N LYS A 112 -1.20 -31.03 5.04
CA LYS A 112 0.03 -31.69 5.50
C LYS A 112 1.20 -31.40 4.56
N ASP A 113 0.97 -31.48 3.25
CA ASP A 113 1.99 -31.21 2.23
C ASP A 113 2.43 -29.73 2.28
N LEU A 114 1.47 -28.81 2.39
CA LEU A 114 1.73 -27.37 2.53
C LEU A 114 2.50 -27.05 3.81
N SER A 115 2.15 -27.70 4.93
CA SER A 115 2.88 -27.53 6.19
C SER A 115 4.28 -28.13 6.14
N ALA A 116 4.46 -29.28 5.49
CA ALA A 116 5.78 -29.88 5.31
C ALA A 116 6.72 -28.98 4.48
N MET A 117 6.19 -28.27 3.49
CA MET A 117 6.94 -27.31 2.68
C MET A 117 7.02 -25.89 3.29
N GLY A 118 6.40 -25.66 4.46
CA GLY A 118 6.45 -24.38 5.17
C GLY A 118 5.52 -23.28 4.61
N TYR A 119 4.56 -23.63 3.75
CA TYR A 119 3.54 -22.70 3.24
C TYR A 119 2.43 -22.41 4.25
N MET A 120 2.13 -23.38 5.13
CA MET A 120 1.09 -23.24 6.15
C MET A 120 1.59 -23.70 7.51
N CYS A 121 1.19 -22.99 8.56
CA CYS A 121 1.29 -23.47 9.92
C CYS A 121 -0.10 -23.92 10.42
N SER A 122 -0.11 -24.99 11.19
CA SER A 122 -1.26 -25.39 11.99
C SER A 122 -0.91 -25.20 13.45
N PHE A 123 -1.80 -24.59 14.21
CA PHE A 123 -1.67 -24.55 15.65
C PHE A 123 -2.23 -25.85 16.25
N LYS A 124 -1.46 -26.49 17.14
CA LYS A 124 -1.87 -27.76 17.79
C LYS A 124 -1.78 -27.76 19.31
N GLY A 125 -1.10 -26.81 19.95
CA GLY A 125 -0.89 -26.84 21.41
C GLY A 125 -0.79 -25.46 22.05
N VAL A 126 -1.45 -25.30 23.21
CA VAL A 126 -1.68 -24.06 23.98
C VAL A 126 -0.50 -23.07 23.99
N ASP A 127 0.73 -23.58 24.10
CA ASP A 127 1.95 -22.78 24.29
C ASP A 127 2.45 -22.08 23.01
N GLU A 128 1.84 -22.35 21.85
CA GLU A 128 2.21 -21.79 20.54
C GLU A 128 1.39 -20.55 20.13
N LEU A 129 0.41 -20.11 20.93
CA LEU A 129 -0.45 -18.96 20.60
C LEU A 129 0.13 -17.64 21.12
N GLU A 130 0.46 -16.76 20.20
CA GLU A 130 0.65 -15.34 20.51
C GLU A 130 -0.71 -14.65 20.76
N GLU A 131 -0.71 -13.59 21.56
CA GLU A 131 -1.89 -12.76 21.87
C GLU A 131 -2.66 -12.31 20.62
N ASN A 132 -1.94 -11.87 19.60
CA ASN A 132 -2.53 -11.42 18.33
C ASN A 132 -3.20 -12.58 17.56
N ASP A 133 -2.62 -13.78 17.62
CA ASP A 133 -3.23 -14.96 16.98
C ASP A 133 -4.52 -15.38 17.70
N MET A 134 -4.58 -15.25 19.04
CA MET A 134 -5.80 -15.50 19.80
C MET A 134 -6.93 -14.55 19.40
N GLU A 135 -6.67 -13.24 19.31
CA GLU A 135 -7.67 -12.27 18.90
C GLU A 135 -8.21 -12.58 17.48
N GLN A 136 -7.33 -12.96 16.56
CA GLN A 136 -7.71 -13.33 15.20
C GLN A 136 -8.51 -14.63 15.13
N ILE A 137 -8.17 -15.64 15.95
CA ILE A 137 -8.91 -16.90 16.01
C ILE A 137 -10.29 -16.70 16.67
N LEU A 138 -10.39 -15.84 17.69
CA LEU A 138 -11.68 -15.45 18.29
C LEU A 138 -12.62 -14.80 17.25
N ASN A 139 -12.06 -14.07 16.28
CA ASN A 139 -12.84 -13.55 15.16
C ASN A 139 -13.40 -14.63 14.23
N LEU A 140 -12.89 -15.87 14.27
CA LEU A 140 -13.48 -17.01 13.58
C LEU A 140 -14.63 -17.65 14.36
N LEU A 141 -14.73 -17.40 15.67
CA LEU A 141 -15.79 -17.92 16.53
C LEU A 141 -17.17 -17.36 16.20
N THR A 142 -18.18 -18.23 16.26
CA THR A 142 -19.59 -17.84 16.24
C THR A 142 -19.93 -17.12 17.55
N VAL A 143 -21.02 -16.34 17.54
CA VAL A 143 -21.46 -15.61 18.75
C VAL A 143 -21.85 -16.59 19.87
N SER A 144 -22.36 -17.78 19.53
CA SER A 144 -22.66 -18.83 20.52
C SER A 144 -21.40 -19.38 21.17
N GLU A 145 -20.39 -19.76 20.39
CA GLU A 145 -19.11 -20.26 20.90
C GLU A 145 -18.43 -19.19 21.79
N LEU A 146 -18.45 -17.92 21.38
CA LEU A 146 -17.89 -16.82 22.18
C LEU A 146 -18.62 -16.63 23.51
N ARG A 147 -19.96 -16.78 23.54
CA ARG A 147 -20.74 -16.67 24.77
C ARG A 147 -20.46 -17.83 25.73
N GLU A 148 -20.26 -19.04 25.20
CA GLU A 148 -19.85 -20.18 26.02
C GLU A 148 -18.51 -19.90 26.70
N ILE A 149 -17.51 -19.45 25.93
CA ILE A 149 -16.19 -19.08 26.47
C ILE A 149 -16.32 -17.97 27.51
N ALA A 150 -17.10 -16.92 27.22
CA ALA A 150 -17.34 -15.82 28.15
C ALA A 150 -18.04 -16.28 29.44
N SER A 151 -18.97 -17.24 29.35
CA SER A 151 -19.70 -17.78 30.53
C SER A 151 -18.83 -18.61 31.46
N MET A 152 -17.69 -19.13 30.98
CA MET A 152 -16.69 -19.80 31.81
C MET A 152 -15.89 -18.81 32.66
N SER A 153 -15.90 -17.52 32.31
CA SER A 153 -15.44 -16.41 33.16
C SER A 153 -16.59 -15.96 34.07
N LYS A 154 -16.32 -15.69 35.35
CA LYS A 154 -17.35 -15.43 36.39
C LYS A 154 -18.17 -14.13 36.19
N ASN A 155 -17.98 -13.44 35.07
CA ASN A 155 -18.68 -12.21 34.72
C ASN A 155 -19.66 -12.48 33.57
N GLY A 156 -20.91 -12.82 33.90
CA GLY A 156 -21.99 -12.95 32.92
C GLY A 156 -22.16 -11.67 32.10
N THR A 157 -21.65 -11.64 30.89
CA THR A 157 -21.63 -10.44 30.06
C THR A 157 -22.92 -10.37 29.23
N ARG A 158 -23.73 -9.32 29.44
CA ARG A 158 -24.96 -9.03 28.64
C ARG A 158 -24.68 -8.48 27.23
N VAL A 159 -23.45 -8.64 26.75
CA VAL A 159 -22.96 -8.02 25.52
C VAL A 159 -23.50 -8.78 24.30
N THR A 160 -24.05 -8.05 23.34
CA THR A 160 -24.71 -8.63 22.16
C THR A 160 -23.85 -8.59 20.90
N ARG A 161 -22.94 -7.63 20.78
CA ARG A 161 -22.09 -7.45 19.60
C ARG A 161 -20.86 -8.34 19.70
N LYS A 162 -20.47 -8.96 18.58
CA LYS A 162 -19.35 -9.90 18.49
C LYS A 162 -18.03 -9.26 18.91
N GLN A 163 -17.72 -8.05 18.44
CA GLN A 163 -16.46 -7.37 18.75
C GLN A 163 -16.34 -7.03 20.24
N ASP A 164 -17.43 -6.56 20.84
CA ASP A 164 -17.48 -6.27 22.28
C ASP A 164 -17.32 -7.57 23.12
N LEU A 165 -17.83 -8.72 22.63
CA LEU A 165 -17.60 -10.03 23.27
C LEU A 165 -16.14 -10.46 23.19
N ILE A 166 -15.51 -10.31 22.02
CA ILE A 166 -14.09 -10.62 21.84
C ILE A 166 -13.25 -9.77 22.78
N ALA A 167 -13.48 -8.45 22.81
CA ALA A 167 -12.78 -7.54 23.71
C ALA A 167 -12.95 -7.91 25.19
N SER A 168 -14.16 -8.30 25.61
CA SER A 168 -14.43 -8.73 27.00
C SER A 168 -13.75 -10.06 27.36
N VAL A 169 -13.69 -11.00 26.42
CA VAL A 169 -12.99 -12.28 26.62
C VAL A 169 -11.49 -12.04 26.72
N PHE A 170 -10.96 -11.17 25.87
CA PHE A 170 -9.54 -10.82 25.84
C PHE A 170 -9.10 -10.06 27.09
N SER A 171 -9.86 -9.05 27.52
CA SER A 171 -9.57 -8.32 28.77
C SER A 171 -9.59 -9.25 29.98
N SER A 172 -10.50 -10.22 30.02
CA SER A 172 -10.56 -11.22 31.10
C SER A 172 -9.34 -12.15 31.11
N TYR A 173 -8.71 -12.38 29.95
CA TYR A 173 -7.47 -13.14 29.84
C TYR A 173 -6.27 -12.32 30.33
N GLU A 174 -6.14 -11.06 29.89
CA GLU A 174 -5.08 -10.13 30.33
C GLU A 174 -5.12 -9.90 31.85
N ASP A 175 -6.31 -9.76 32.44
CA ASP A 175 -6.51 -9.59 33.88
C ASP A 175 -6.25 -10.90 34.68
N GLY A 176 -5.91 -12.00 34.02
CA GLY A 176 -5.65 -13.32 34.63
C GLY A 176 -6.91 -14.02 35.15
N VAL A 177 -8.11 -13.49 34.86
CA VAL A 177 -9.40 -14.02 35.31
C VAL A 177 -9.82 -15.26 34.48
N CYS A 178 -9.34 -15.35 33.23
CA CYS A 178 -9.63 -16.44 32.30
C CYS A 178 -8.35 -17.09 31.72
N PRO A 179 -7.51 -17.76 32.53
CA PRO A 179 -6.25 -18.35 32.04
C PRO A 179 -6.47 -19.52 31.07
N PHE A 180 -7.69 -20.08 31.02
CA PHE A 180 -8.08 -21.21 30.18
C PHE A 180 -8.49 -20.81 28.75
N LEU A 181 -8.36 -19.53 28.38
CA LEU A 181 -8.75 -19.05 27.06
C LEU A 181 -8.08 -19.84 25.91
N PRO A 182 -6.77 -20.10 25.92
CA PRO A 182 -6.12 -20.89 24.85
C PRO A 182 -6.70 -22.31 24.71
N SER A 183 -6.93 -23.00 25.84
CA SER A 183 -7.54 -24.34 25.83
C SER A 183 -8.99 -24.30 25.35
N ALA A 184 -9.77 -23.29 25.76
CA ALA A 184 -11.16 -23.15 25.33
C ALA A 184 -11.26 -22.84 23.81
N ILE A 185 -10.32 -22.07 23.27
CA ILE A 185 -10.20 -21.84 21.82
C ILE A 185 -9.86 -23.15 21.09
N LEU A 186 -8.88 -23.91 21.57
CA LEU A 186 -8.50 -25.21 20.99
C LEU A 186 -9.67 -26.18 20.93
N ASP A 187 -10.37 -26.35 22.06
CA ASP A 187 -11.49 -27.29 22.18
C ASP A 187 -12.63 -26.98 21.20
N ARG A 188 -12.79 -25.71 20.81
CA ARG A 188 -13.87 -25.26 19.92
C ARG A 188 -13.46 -25.15 18.46
N THR A 189 -12.18 -24.89 18.18
CA THR A 189 -11.71 -24.65 16.82
C THR A 189 -11.13 -25.90 16.14
N GLU A 190 -10.82 -26.94 16.93
CA GLU A 190 -10.12 -28.16 16.51
C GLU A 190 -8.75 -27.85 15.85
N ILE A 191 -8.74 -27.64 14.54
CA ILE A 191 -7.55 -27.37 13.74
C ILE A 191 -7.77 -26.04 13.00
N CYS A 192 -6.98 -25.05 13.38
CA CYS A 192 -6.83 -23.80 12.65
C CYS A 192 -5.52 -23.81 11.88
N ILE A 193 -5.57 -23.31 10.65
CA ILE A 193 -4.40 -23.15 9.78
C ILE A 193 -4.25 -21.69 9.38
N LYS A 194 -3.02 -21.29 9.12
CA LYS A 194 -2.64 -19.96 8.66
C LYS A 194 -1.54 -20.08 7.61
N ILE A 195 -1.56 -19.20 6.62
CA ILE A 195 -0.45 -19.06 5.68
C ILE A 195 0.74 -18.48 6.45
N THR A 196 1.92 -19.10 6.33
CA THR A 196 3.09 -18.61 7.06
C THR A 196 3.47 -17.21 6.60
N SER A 197 4.03 -16.39 7.49
CA SER A 197 4.49 -15.03 7.15
C SER A 197 5.52 -15.03 6.01
N LYS A 198 6.37 -16.07 5.94
CA LYS A 198 7.31 -16.29 4.84
C LYS A 198 6.59 -16.51 3.51
N ALA A 199 5.57 -17.38 3.47
CA ALA A 199 4.81 -17.63 2.26
C ALA A 199 4.03 -16.38 1.82
N ASP A 200 3.33 -15.74 2.76
CA ASP A 200 2.54 -14.54 2.50
C ASP A 200 3.40 -13.40 1.92
N SER A 201 4.51 -13.08 2.58
CA SER A 201 5.43 -12.02 2.12
C SER A 201 6.07 -12.32 0.76
N LEU A 202 6.45 -13.57 0.48
CA LEU A 202 7.06 -13.93 -0.80
C LEU A 202 6.06 -13.93 -1.97
N ILE A 203 4.85 -14.43 -1.76
CA ILE A 203 3.81 -14.38 -2.79
C ILE A 203 3.38 -12.92 -3.01
N TRP A 204 3.20 -12.14 -1.93
CA TRP A 204 2.88 -10.72 -2.03
C TRP A 204 3.95 -9.95 -2.82
N ARG A 205 5.24 -10.17 -2.52
CA ARG A 205 6.36 -9.58 -3.26
C ARG A 205 6.31 -9.95 -4.74
N THR A 206 6.01 -11.21 -5.03
CA THR A 206 5.89 -11.71 -6.40
C THR A 206 4.76 -11.00 -7.14
N GLU A 207 3.59 -10.84 -6.53
CA GLU A 207 2.50 -10.04 -7.12
C GLU A 207 2.90 -8.58 -7.36
N ARG A 208 3.60 -7.95 -6.41
CA ARG A 208 4.01 -6.55 -6.54
C ARG A 208 5.03 -6.37 -7.65
N LEU A 209 5.98 -7.29 -7.83
CA LEU A 209 6.92 -7.27 -8.95
C LEU A 209 6.24 -7.56 -10.30
N PHE A 210 5.16 -8.34 -10.26
CA PHE A 210 4.36 -8.65 -11.43
C PHE A 210 3.54 -7.45 -11.93
N PHE A 211 2.70 -6.90 -11.06
CA PHE A 211 1.77 -5.82 -11.40
C PHE A 211 2.38 -4.42 -11.30
N LEU A 212 3.40 -4.26 -10.44
CA LEU A 212 4.03 -2.97 -10.10
C LEU A 212 3.03 -1.93 -9.58
N ASN A 213 1.85 -2.35 -9.13
CA ASN A 213 0.86 -1.46 -8.55
C ASN A 213 0.14 -2.13 -7.40
N GLY A 214 -0.48 -1.32 -6.54
CA GLY A 214 -1.24 -1.76 -5.37
C GLY A 214 -2.64 -2.30 -5.69
N GLU A 215 -3.16 -2.02 -6.88
CA GLU A 215 -4.60 -2.14 -7.20
C GLU A 215 -4.96 -3.49 -7.81
N GLN A 216 -4.00 -4.14 -8.45
CA GLN A 216 -4.17 -5.45 -9.06
C GLN A 216 -3.66 -6.57 -8.15
N ASP A 217 -4.32 -7.71 -8.26
CA ASP A 217 -4.02 -8.98 -7.60
C ASP A 217 -4.34 -10.14 -8.56
N LEU A 218 -4.33 -11.38 -8.08
CA LEU A 218 -4.66 -12.56 -8.89
C LEU A 218 -6.05 -12.48 -9.57
N SER A 219 -6.99 -11.67 -9.07
CA SER A 219 -8.30 -11.49 -9.70
C SER A 219 -8.23 -10.76 -11.05
N ALA A 220 -7.16 -9.98 -11.30
CA ALA A 220 -6.95 -9.31 -12.58
C ALA A 220 -6.90 -10.31 -13.75
N PHE A 221 -6.34 -11.49 -13.54
CA PHE A 221 -6.31 -12.56 -14.54
C PHE A 221 -7.71 -13.10 -14.82
N LEU A 222 -8.55 -13.27 -13.79
CA LEU A 222 -9.93 -13.70 -13.95
C LEU A 222 -10.73 -12.71 -14.81
N LEU A 223 -10.51 -11.40 -14.61
CA LEU A 223 -11.18 -10.36 -15.40
C LEU A 223 -10.77 -10.39 -16.88
N VAL A 224 -9.53 -10.75 -17.17
CA VAL A 224 -9.05 -10.98 -18.54
C VAL A 224 -9.67 -12.23 -19.15
N ASP A 225 -9.69 -13.33 -18.39
CA ASP A 225 -10.25 -14.62 -18.83
C ASP A 225 -11.75 -14.54 -19.13
N LEU A 226 -12.48 -13.74 -18.36
CA LEU A 226 -13.89 -13.46 -18.60
C LEU A 226 -14.11 -12.51 -19.80
N GLY A 227 -13.03 -11.97 -20.37
CA GLY A 227 -13.08 -11.01 -21.47
C GLY A 227 -13.59 -9.62 -21.08
N ILE A 228 -13.72 -9.34 -19.78
CA ILE A 228 -14.16 -8.05 -19.23
C ILE A 228 -13.06 -7.01 -19.44
N ILE A 229 -11.81 -7.38 -19.18
CA ILE A 229 -10.65 -6.54 -19.44
C ILE A 229 -9.91 -7.07 -20.66
N LYS A 230 -9.65 -6.18 -21.63
CA LYS A 230 -8.84 -6.48 -22.81
C LYS A 230 -7.64 -5.55 -22.83
N TYR A 231 -6.44 -6.12 -22.78
CA TYR A 231 -5.21 -5.37 -22.93
C TYR A 231 -4.88 -5.22 -24.43
N PRO A 232 -4.38 -4.05 -24.86
CA PRO A 232 -3.93 -3.87 -26.24
C PRO A 232 -2.74 -4.79 -26.54
N ALA A 233 -2.63 -5.24 -27.79
CA ALA A 233 -1.46 -5.97 -28.24
C ALA A 233 -0.28 -4.99 -28.44
N TYR A 234 0.86 -5.28 -27.83
CA TYR A 234 2.10 -4.52 -27.97
C TYR A 234 3.32 -5.43 -27.80
N HIS A 235 4.46 -4.98 -28.31
CA HIS A 235 5.74 -5.66 -28.14
C HIS A 235 6.46 -5.07 -26.92
N CYS A 236 6.84 -5.93 -25.97
CA CYS A 236 7.56 -5.50 -24.78
C CYS A 236 9.07 -5.52 -25.06
N ILE A 237 9.74 -4.40 -24.80
CA ILE A 237 11.20 -4.31 -24.82
C ILE A 237 11.64 -3.88 -23.42
N ILE A 238 12.31 -4.78 -22.71
CA ILE A 238 12.82 -4.52 -21.36
C ILE A 238 14.27 -4.05 -21.50
N SER A 239 14.48 -2.73 -21.44
CA SER A 239 15.81 -2.11 -21.55
C SER A 239 16.44 -1.81 -20.19
N GLU A 240 15.63 -1.61 -19.17
CA GLU A 240 16.07 -1.20 -17.83
C GLU A 240 15.33 -2.00 -16.75
N GLN A 241 16.03 -2.24 -15.64
CA GLN A 241 15.47 -2.89 -14.46
C GLN A 241 14.93 -1.84 -13.50
N ILE A 242 13.75 -2.08 -12.93
CA ILE A 242 13.10 -1.16 -11.99
C ILE A 242 13.88 -1.08 -10.68
N PHE A 243 14.28 -2.25 -10.18
CA PHE A 243 15.09 -2.41 -8.99
C PHE A 243 16.45 -2.98 -9.39
N SER A 244 17.52 -2.22 -9.16
CA SER A 244 18.89 -2.65 -9.42
C SER A 244 19.35 -3.73 -8.46
N ALA A 245 18.95 -3.64 -7.20
CA ALA A 245 19.35 -4.58 -6.16
C ALA A 245 18.16 -4.96 -5.26
N ARG A 246 18.27 -6.12 -4.59
CA ARG A 246 17.30 -6.55 -3.57
C ARG A 246 17.13 -5.51 -2.46
N SER A 247 18.20 -4.81 -2.07
CA SER A 247 18.11 -3.72 -1.07
C SER A 247 17.14 -2.62 -1.47
N ASP A 248 17.07 -2.29 -2.76
CA ASP A 248 16.19 -1.24 -3.29
C ASP A 248 14.73 -1.68 -3.22
N LEU A 249 14.47 -2.95 -3.55
CA LEU A 249 13.16 -3.56 -3.41
C LEU A 249 12.71 -3.58 -1.95
N ILE A 250 13.53 -4.10 -1.04
CA ILE A 250 13.18 -4.16 0.40
C ILE A 250 12.90 -2.75 0.95
N ALA A 251 13.73 -1.77 0.61
CA ALA A 251 13.49 -0.39 1.03
C ALA A 251 12.17 0.18 0.47
N TYR A 252 11.80 -0.18 -0.76
CA TYR A 252 10.53 0.20 -1.37
C TYR A 252 9.33 -0.49 -0.69
N GLU A 253 9.46 -1.77 -0.34
CA GLU A 253 8.45 -2.52 0.44
C GLU A 253 8.21 -1.86 1.81
N GLU A 254 9.29 -1.60 2.57
CA GLU A 254 9.20 -0.91 3.85
C GLU A 254 8.55 0.48 3.74
N ALA A 255 8.87 1.23 2.69
CA ALA A 255 8.25 2.53 2.45
C ALA A 255 6.75 2.41 2.16
N THR A 256 6.35 1.36 1.44
CA THR A 256 4.95 1.06 1.13
C THR A 256 4.18 0.65 2.38
N GLU A 257 4.76 -0.15 3.27
CA GLU A 257 4.17 -0.49 4.57
C GLU A 257 3.93 0.76 5.42
N VAL A 258 4.89 1.68 5.48
CA VAL A 258 4.73 2.98 6.18
C VAL A 258 3.61 3.82 5.56
N ALA A 259 3.46 3.79 4.24
CA ALA A 259 2.37 4.48 3.56
C ALA A 259 1.01 3.87 3.90
N GLN A 260 0.91 2.54 3.95
CA GLN A 260 -0.31 1.85 4.36
C GLN A 260 -0.66 2.14 5.83
N MET A 261 0.31 2.04 6.74
CA MET A 261 0.12 2.39 8.15
C MET A 261 -0.37 3.83 8.33
N MET A 262 0.14 4.77 7.52
CA MET A 262 -0.30 6.16 7.50
C MET A 262 -1.79 6.27 7.11
N ASP A 263 -2.21 5.61 6.03
CA ASP A 263 -3.59 5.62 5.55
C ASP A 263 -4.56 5.01 6.58
N GLU A 264 -4.21 3.86 7.15
CA GLU A 264 -5.01 3.20 8.20
C GLU A 264 -5.13 4.08 9.45
N SER A 265 -4.01 4.65 9.90
CA SER A 265 -3.99 5.53 11.07
C SER A 265 -4.81 6.80 10.87
N LEU A 266 -4.86 7.34 9.64
CA LEU A 266 -5.69 8.49 9.31
C LEU A 266 -7.18 8.14 9.29
N ASP A 267 -7.54 6.99 8.73
CA ASP A 267 -8.93 6.53 8.69
C ASP A 267 -9.44 6.21 10.12
N GLU A 268 -8.57 5.72 11.00
CA GLU A 268 -8.86 5.44 12.42
C GLU A 268 -8.68 6.67 13.35
N ASN A 269 -8.21 7.81 12.84
CA ASN A 269 -7.88 9.02 13.60
C ASN A 269 -6.84 8.82 14.73
N LYS A 270 -5.88 7.89 14.56
CA LYS A 270 -4.78 7.63 15.49
C LYS A 270 -3.61 8.62 15.27
N SER A 271 -3.74 9.82 15.83
CA SER A 271 -2.76 10.92 15.63
C SER A 271 -1.31 10.56 15.95
N GLU A 272 -1.06 9.78 16.99
CA GLU A 272 0.31 9.40 17.38
C GLU A 272 0.97 8.50 16.33
N SER A 273 0.24 7.53 15.80
CA SER A 273 0.70 6.66 14.71
C SER A 273 0.97 7.44 13.43
N VAL A 274 0.14 8.43 13.12
CA VAL A 274 0.36 9.36 12.00
C VAL A 274 1.68 10.11 12.17
N LEU A 275 1.94 10.68 13.34
CA LEU A 275 3.19 11.40 13.63
C LEU A 275 4.41 10.46 13.55
N ARG A 276 4.27 9.20 13.98
CA ARG A 276 5.32 8.19 13.85
C ARG A 276 5.66 7.90 12.39
N CYS A 277 4.64 7.72 11.53
CA CYS A 277 4.83 7.51 10.09
C CYS A 277 5.53 8.70 9.44
N ILE A 278 5.12 9.93 9.78
CA ILE A 278 5.77 11.16 9.31
C ILE A 278 7.25 11.17 9.69
N LYS A 279 7.57 10.85 10.95
CA LYS A 279 8.95 10.85 11.44
C LYS A 279 9.83 9.82 10.71
N ILE A 280 9.32 8.59 10.54
CA ILE A 280 10.03 7.52 9.82
C ILE A 280 10.29 7.96 8.39
N ALA A 281 9.25 8.40 7.68
CA ALA A 281 9.36 8.84 6.30
C ALA A 281 10.34 10.02 6.17
N ASP A 282 10.20 11.04 7.00
CA ASP A 282 11.08 12.21 6.97
C ASP A 282 12.56 11.86 7.20
N SER A 283 12.86 10.92 8.12
CA SER A 283 14.24 10.47 8.37
C SER A 283 14.84 9.66 7.23
N ARG A 284 14.03 8.99 6.42
CA ARG A 284 14.46 8.08 5.35
C ARG A 284 14.34 8.70 3.96
N MET A 285 13.79 9.92 3.83
CA MET A 285 13.84 10.69 2.60
C MET A 285 15.27 11.13 2.30
N SER A 286 15.92 10.46 1.36
CA SER A 286 17.23 10.86 0.81
C SER A 286 17.08 11.83 -0.38
N HIS A 287 18.13 12.60 -0.65
CA HIS A 287 18.21 13.38 -1.88
C HIS A 287 18.16 12.43 -3.09
N THR A 288 17.26 12.72 -4.03
CA THR A 288 17.26 12.02 -5.31
C THR A 288 18.14 12.85 -6.24
N GLU A 289 19.38 12.41 -6.46
CA GLU A 289 20.24 13.05 -7.47
C GLU A 289 19.63 12.80 -8.85
N ALA A 290 19.14 13.87 -9.49
CA ALA A 290 18.77 13.81 -10.89
C ALA A 290 20.06 13.64 -11.70
N THR A 291 20.35 12.43 -12.14
CA THR A 291 21.45 12.18 -13.07
C THR A 291 21.11 12.89 -14.38
N HIS A 292 21.79 14.00 -14.65
CA HIS A 292 21.57 14.80 -15.85
C HIS A 292 22.00 14.02 -17.10
N THR A 293 21.04 13.44 -17.82
CA THR A 293 21.20 13.03 -19.22
C THR A 293 19.89 13.27 -19.97
N SER A 294 19.93 14.22 -20.90
CA SER A 294 18.80 14.94 -21.51
C SER A 294 17.85 14.11 -22.39
N ALA A 295 18.13 12.83 -22.62
CA ALA A 295 17.22 11.90 -23.31
C ALA A 295 16.55 10.90 -22.33
N THR A 296 17.13 10.71 -21.14
CA THR A 296 16.74 9.68 -20.16
C THR A 296 15.77 10.21 -19.11
N GLU A 297 15.57 11.55 -19.02
CA GLU A 297 14.76 12.21 -17.99
C GLU A 297 13.29 11.73 -17.93
N SER A 298 12.68 11.36 -19.05
CA SER A 298 11.28 10.87 -19.05
C SER A 298 11.14 9.43 -18.54
N VAL A 299 12.13 8.59 -18.85
CA VAL A 299 12.19 7.17 -18.47
C VAL A 299 12.57 7.06 -16.99
N THR A 300 13.57 7.85 -16.54
CA THR A 300 13.94 7.92 -15.12
C THR A 300 12.82 8.50 -14.26
N ALA A 301 12.05 9.47 -14.75
CA ALA A 301 10.88 9.99 -14.04
C ALA A 301 9.79 8.93 -13.85
N PHE A 302 9.59 8.03 -14.81
CA PHE A 302 8.64 6.92 -14.67
C PHE A 302 9.12 5.93 -13.60
N PHE A 303 10.37 5.47 -13.65
CA PHE A 303 10.88 4.51 -12.66
C PHE A 303 11.02 5.09 -11.25
N SER A 304 11.18 6.41 -11.13
CA SER A 304 11.29 7.08 -9.83
C SER A 304 10.12 6.79 -8.87
N CYS A 305 8.93 6.52 -9.40
CA CYS A 305 7.76 6.21 -8.58
C CYS A 305 7.85 4.86 -7.85
N PHE A 306 8.74 3.98 -8.30
CA PHE A 306 9.06 2.69 -7.68
C PHE A 306 10.28 2.77 -6.74
N SER A 307 10.61 3.97 -6.23
CA SER A 307 11.67 4.15 -5.25
C SER A 307 11.13 4.41 -3.85
N ALA A 308 11.84 3.93 -2.82
CA ALA A 308 11.50 4.17 -1.43
C ALA A 308 11.39 5.68 -1.11
N SER A 309 12.33 6.48 -1.62
CA SER A 309 12.35 7.94 -1.43
C SER A 309 11.08 8.59 -1.98
N TRP A 310 10.63 8.17 -3.16
CA TRP A 310 9.40 8.70 -3.75
C TRP A 310 8.17 8.33 -2.92
N VAL A 311 8.07 7.11 -2.41
CA VAL A 311 6.97 6.72 -1.51
C VAL A 311 7.01 7.53 -0.21
N TYR A 312 8.18 7.66 0.44
CA TYR A 312 8.32 8.49 1.63
C TYR A 312 7.94 9.96 1.40
N SER A 313 8.26 10.52 0.22
CA SER A 313 7.84 11.89 -0.12
C SER A 313 6.31 12.05 -0.16
N LYS A 314 5.58 10.99 -0.57
CA LYS A 314 4.11 10.98 -0.52
C LYS A 314 3.62 10.92 0.92
N VAL A 315 4.20 10.06 1.76
CA VAL A 315 3.85 9.96 3.19
C VAL A 315 4.08 11.29 3.89
N VAL A 316 5.23 11.93 3.68
CA VAL A 316 5.53 13.25 4.25
C VAL A 316 4.54 14.30 3.75
N PHE A 317 4.21 14.32 2.45
CA PHE A 317 3.25 15.29 1.93
C PHE A 317 1.82 15.06 2.44
N LEU A 318 1.40 13.82 2.63
CA LEU A 318 0.14 13.50 3.32
C LEU A 318 0.20 13.98 4.78
N GLY A 319 1.34 13.80 5.44
CA GLY A 319 1.61 14.30 6.78
C GLY A 319 1.52 15.81 6.92
N VAL A 320 1.97 16.57 5.91
CA VAL A 320 1.77 18.02 5.83
C VAL A 320 0.29 18.36 5.91
N SER A 321 -0.56 17.66 5.15
CA SER A 321 -2.01 17.90 5.15
C SER A 321 -2.65 17.60 6.51
N PHE A 322 -2.17 16.56 7.20
CA PHE A 322 -2.57 16.26 8.57
C PHE A 322 -2.15 17.38 9.54
N LEU A 323 -0.89 17.83 9.49
CA LEU A 323 -0.38 18.89 10.36
C LEU A 323 -1.10 20.23 10.14
N GLU A 324 -1.43 20.56 8.89
CA GLU A 324 -2.24 21.74 8.56
C GLU A 324 -3.64 21.67 9.17
N ARG A 325 -4.29 20.49 9.18
CA ARG A 325 -5.58 20.27 9.84
C ARG A 325 -5.50 20.49 11.35
N GLU A 326 -4.41 20.04 11.95
CA GLU A 326 -4.09 20.26 13.38
C GLU A 326 -3.55 21.68 13.68
N ARG A 327 -3.51 22.57 12.67
CA ARG A 327 -2.95 23.94 12.77
C ARG A 327 -1.48 24.00 13.18
N ARG A 328 -0.73 22.91 13.00
CA ARG A 328 0.72 22.80 13.25
C ARG A 328 1.53 23.31 12.05
N TYR A 329 1.26 24.54 11.61
CA TYR A 329 1.84 25.10 10.38
C TYR A 329 3.37 25.18 10.41
N LYS A 330 3.98 25.41 11.58
CA LYS A 330 5.45 25.42 11.74
C LYS A 330 6.09 24.09 11.33
N ASP A 331 5.47 22.98 11.70
CA ASP A 331 5.96 21.63 11.37
C ASP A 331 5.70 21.31 9.89
N ALA A 332 4.52 21.68 9.37
CA ALA A 332 4.17 21.55 7.96
C ALA A 332 5.18 22.30 7.05
N ILE A 333 5.52 23.54 7.38
CA ILE A 333 6.52 24.36 6.68
C ILE A 333 7.89 23.66 6.65
N LYS A 334 8.32 23.07 7.77
CA LYS A 334 9.61 22.35 7.84
C LYS A 334 9.64 21.18 6.85
N LEU A 335 8.57 20.38 6.81
CA LEU A 335 8.46 19.25 5.90
C LEU A 335 8.37 19.69 4.43
N LEU A 336 7.61 20.75 4.13
CA LEU A 336 7.51 21.31 2.78
C LEU A 336 8.85 21.83 2.25
N LYS A 337 9.63 22.52 3.10
CA LYS A 337 11.00 22.94 2.76
C LYS A 337 11.91 21.74 2.49
N ARG A 338 11.81 20.67 3.29
CA ARG A 338 12.57 19.42 3.06
C ARG A 338 12.18 18.73 1.75
N LEU A 339 10.89 18.64 1.43
CA LEU A 339 10.41 18.10 0.14
C LEU A 339 10.99 18.89 -1.05
N LEU A 340 10.94 20.23 -0.99
CA LEU A 340 11.49 21.08 -2.04
C LEU A 340 13.02 21.02 -2.14
N LEU A 341 13.73 20.66 -1.07
CA LEU A 341 15.17 20.49 -1.08
C LEU A 341 15.57 19.12 -1.69
N ASN A 342 14.85 18.05 -1.36
CA ASN A 342 15.25 16.68 -1.71
C ASN A 342 14.83 16.25 -3.12
N PHE A 343 13.80 16.87 -3.69
CA PHE A 343 13.19 16.48 -4.96
C PHE A 343 13.22 17.66 -5.95
N THR A 344 14.37 17.91 -6.57
CA THR A 344 14.61 19.05 -7.46
C THR A 344 13.84 18.96 -8.77
N CYS A 345 13.53 17.75 -9.23
CA CYS A 345 12.93 17.47 -10.53
C CYS A 345 11.58 16.72 -10.42
N ASP A 346 10.67 17.19 -9.56
CA ASP A 346 9.37 16.53 -9.32
C ASP A 346 8.19 17.41 -9.76
N GLY A 347 7.25 16.83 -10.53
CA GLY A 347 6.05 17.53 -10.99
C GLY A 347 5.05 17.93 -9.87
N ARG A 348 5.29 17.52 -8.62
CA ARG A 348 4.54 17.92 -7.41
C ARG A 348 5.12 19.17 -6.75
N ARG A 349 6.31 19.63 -7.13
CA ARG A 349 6.95 20.84 -6.56
C ARG A 349 6.04 22.04 -6.55
N GLY A 350 5.29 22.28 -7.62
CA GLY A 350 4.30 23.37 -7.67
C GLY A 350 3.23 23.31 -6.58
N ASN A 351 2.80 22.11 -6.18
CA ASN A 351 1.86 21.94 -5.07
C ASN A 351 2.54 22.23 -3.73
N TRP A 352 3.74 21.69 -3.51
CA TRP A 352 4.52 21.95 -2.30
C TRP A 352 4.83 23.44 -2.11
N THR A 353 5.28 24.13 -3.16
CA THR A 353 5.55 25.58 -3.12
C THR A 353 4.28 26.38 -2.84
N LEU A 354 3.16 26.00 -3.44
CA LEU A 354 1.87 26.64 -3.16
C LEU A 354 1.45 26.46 -1.71
N ARG A 355 1.52 25.23 -1.18
CA ARG A 355 1.21 24.94 0.23
C ARG A 355 2.16 25.70 1.17
N LEU A 356 3.46 25.71 0.88
CA LEU A 356 4.46 26.42 1.67
C LEU A 356 4.15 27.91 1.77
N SER A 357 3.83 28.53 0.63
CA SER A 357 3.42 29.93 0.61
C SER A 357 2.14 30.16 1.41
N ILE A 358 1.14 29.27 1.33
CA ILE A 358 -0.09 29.33 2.13
C ILE A 358 0.20 29.27 3.63
N ASP A 359 0.99 28.29 4.06
CA ASP A 359 1.27 28.08 5.48
C ASP A 359 2.10 29.21 6.08
N LEU A 360 3.02 29.82 5.31
CA LEU A 360 3.76 31.01 5.73
C LEU A 360 2.84 32.21 5.99
N GLU A 361 1.75 32.35 5.23
CA GLU A 361 0.76 33.39 5.51
C GLU A 361 -0.04 33.08 6.78
N HIS A 362 -0.39 31.81 7.03
CA HIS A 362 -1.02 31.40 8.30
C HIS A 362 -0.14 31.69 9.52
N MET A 363 1.18 31.61 9.36
CA MET A 363 2.16 31.97 10.40
C MET A 363 2.40 33.48 10.55
N GLY A 364 1.72 34.33 9.78
CA GLY A 364 1.93 35.78 9.84
C GLY A 364 3.22 36.23 9.17
N CYS A 365 3.79 35.44 8.24
CA CYS A 365 4.98 35.76 7.45
C CYS A 365 4.64 36.10 5.98
N PRO A 366 3.87 37.16 5.69
CA PRO A 366 3.41 37.47 4.32
C PRO A 366 4.52 37.87 3.34
N ASN A 367 5.67 38.40 3.82
CA ASN A 367 6.82 38.70 2.95
C ASN A 367 7.48 37.42 2.44
N GLU A 368 7.76 36.46 3.34
CA GLU A 368 8.30 35.15 2.97
C GLU A 368 7.31 34.38 2.09
N SER A 369 6.03 34.43 2.42
CA SER A 369 4.96 33.86 1.61
C SER A 369 4.96 34.39 0.17
N LEU A 370 5.12 35.71 -0.02
CA LEU A 370 5.23 36.33 -1.33
C LEU A 370 6.49 35.88 -2.07
N LEU A 371 7.65 35.88 -1.40
CA LEU A 371 8.93 35.45 -1.99
C LEU A 371 8.85 34.00 -2.48
N VAL A 372 8.36 33.08 -1.65
CA VAL A 372 8.15 31.67 -2.04
C VAL A 372 7.23 31.56 -3.26
N ALA A 373 6.19 32.41 -3.33
CA ALA A 373 5.29 32.40 -4.49
C ALA A 373 5.95 32.93 -5.76
N GLU A 374 6.78 33.97 -5.66
CA GLU A 374 7.57 34.53 -6.77
C GLU A 374 8.61 33.51 -7.26
N ASP A 375 9.38 32.91 -6.35
CA ASP A 375 10.39 31.89 -6.66
C ASP A 375 9.76 30.66 -7.31
N GLY A 376 8.57 30.25 -6.84
CA GLY A 376 7.80 29.17 -7.44
C GLY A 376 7.38 29.41 -8.88
N LEU A 377 7.31 30.66 -9.36
CA LEU A 377 7.03 30.95 -10.77
C LEU A 377 8.27 30.77 -11.64
N LEU A 378 9.47 30.87 -11.05
CA LEU A 378 10.75 30.65 -11.72
C LEU A 378 11.12 29.16 -11.80
N ASP A 379 10.54 28.32 -10.94
CA ASP A 379 10.81 26.88 -10.92
C ASP A 379 10.21 26.18 -12.18
N PRO A 380 11.05 25.51 -13.00
CA PRO A 380 10.62 24.90 -14.27
C PRO A 380 9.67 23.71 -14.08
N TRP A 381 9.73 23.03 -12.92
CA TRP A 381 8.93 21.83 -12.62
C TRP A 381 7.53 22.15 -12.10
N VAL A 382 7.22 23.44 -11.88
CA VAL A 382 5.88 23.87 -11.51
C VAL A 382 4.96 23.76 -12.72
N ARG A 383 3.89 22.95 -12.60
CA ARG A 383 2.93 22.71 -13.68
C ARG A 383 1.85 23.80 -13.74
N ALA A 384 1.13 23.87 -14.86
CA ALA A 384 0.17 24.93 -15.19
C ALA A 384 -0.83 25.25 -14.06
N GLY A 385 -1.47 24.24 -13.46
CA GLY A 385 -2.44 24.45 -12.38
C GLY A 385 -1.84 25.16 -11.15
N SER A 386 -0.71 24.66 -10.65
CA SER A 386 0.02 25.29 -9.53
C SER A 386 0.58 26.66 -9.91
N ARG A 387 1.09 26.82 -11.14
CA ARG A 387 1.60 28.10 -11.65
C ARG A 387 0.50 29.16 -11.61
N MET A 388 -0.70 28.86 -12.09
CA MET A 388 -1.82 29.81 -12.03
C MET A 388 -2.21 30.18 -10.59
N ALA A 389 -2.22 29.21 -9.68
CA ALA A 389 -2.51 29.47 -8.27
C ALA A 389 -1.45 30.38 -7.61
N LEU A 390 -0.17 30.12 -7.90
CA LEU A 390 0.95 30.95 -7.44
C LEU A 390 0.87 32.37 -8.01
N GLN A 391 0.60 32.52 -9.31
CA GLN A 391 0.47 33.85 -9.91
C GLN A 391 -0.67 34.66 -9.29
N ARG A 392 -1.84 34.05 -9.06
CA ARG A 392 -2.96 34.70 -8.34
C ARG A 392 -2.54 35.14 -6.94
N ARG A 393 -1.74 34.32 -6.27
CA ARG A 393 -1.22 34.60 -4.93
C ARG A 393 -0.21 35.75 -4.92
N VAL A 394 0.71 35.80 -5.89
CA VAL A 394 1.65 36.93 -6.09
C VAL A 394 0.89 38.24 -6.30
N LEU A 395 -0.16 38.26 -7.13
CA LEU A 395 -0.97 39.47 -7.35
C LEU A 395 -1.72 39.93 -6.09
N ARG A 396 -2.17 38.98 -5.25
CA ARG A 396 -2.89 39.28 -4.02
C ARG A 396 -1.96 39.81 -2.92
N LEU A 397 -0.81 39.15 -2.72
CA LEU A 397 0.15 39.47 -1.68
C LEU A 397 1.04 40.67 -2.06
N GLY A 398 1.38 40.83 -3.33
CA GLY A 398 2.23 41.90 -3.85
C GLY A 398 1.52 43.24 -4.03
N LYS A 399 0.44 43.52 -3.31
CA LYS A 399 -0.15 44.87 -3.32
C LYS A 399 0.76 45.86 -2.55
N PRO A 400 0.74 47.16 -2.87
CA PRO A 400 1.44 48.16 -2.09
C PRO A 400 1.07 48.08 -0.59
N PRO A 401 2.03 48.26 0.34
CA PRO A 401 3.40 48.73 0.09
C PRO A 401 4.43 47.65 -0.27
N ARG A 402 4.05 46.37 -0.42
CA ARG A 402 5.02 45.27 -0.63
C ARG A 402 5.63 45.24 -2.03
N ARG A 403 4.82 45.46 -3.06
CA ARG A 403 5.28 45.68 -4.44
C ARG A 403 4.47 46.81 -5.06
N TRP A 404 5.16 47.67 -5.81
CA TRP A 404 4.58 48.80 -6.52
C TRP A 404 4.37 48.51 -8.02
N LYS A 405 5.19 47.62 -8.59
CA LYS A 405 5.10 47.20 -10.00
C LYS A 405 4.27 45.93 -10.12
N ALA A 406 3.27 45.97 -10.99
CA ALA A 406 2.47 44.79 -11.30
C ALA A 406 3.26 43.83 -12.21
N PRO A 407 3.23 42.50 -11.95
CA PRO A 407 3.84 41.51 -12.82
C PRO A 407 3.26 41.51 -14.25
N SER A 408 4.07 41.13 -15.24
CA SER A 408 3.67 41.09 -16.66
C SER A 408 2.47 40.18 -16.94
N PHE A 409 2.34 39.08 -16.20
CA PHE A 409 1.22 38.13 -16.32
C PHE A 409 -0.10 38.62 -15.69
N SER A 410 -0.13 39.81 -15.08
CA SER A 410 -1.30 40.33 -14.37
C SER A 410 -2.54 40.51 -15.26
N SER A 411 -2.35 40.84 -16.53
CA SER A 411 -3.40 40.99 -17.54
C SER A 411 -4.00 39.64 -17.95
N CYS A 412 -3.17 38.61 -18.06
CA CYS A 412 -3.57 37.27 -18.53
C CYS A 412 -4.48 36.55 -17.53
N ILE A 413 -4.28 36.76 -16.23
CA ILE A 413 -5.07 36.10 -15.17
C ILE A 413 -6.49 36.68 -15.05
N LYS A 414 -6.68 37.93 -15.47
CA LYS A 414 -7.97 38.62 -15.45
C LYS A 414 -8.87 38.24 -16.64
N ARG A 415 -8.35 37.53 -17.66
CA ARG A 415 -9.16 37.06 -18.78
C ARG A 415 -10.15 36.01 -18.28
N LYS A 416 -11.44 36.33 -18.33
CA LYS A 416 -12.51 35.33 -18.27
C LYS A 416 -12.43 34.50 -19.54
N ILE A 417 -12.07 33.22 -19.41
CA ILE A 417 -12.22 32.26 -20.50
C ILE A 417 -13.73 32.07 -20.65
N ARG A 418 -14.30 32.46 -21.80
CA ARG A 418 -15.66 32.05 -22.13
C ARG A 418 -15.63 30.56 -22.39
N GLU A 419 -16.38 29.79 -21.61
CA GLU A 419 -16.66 28.41 -21.96
C GLU A 419 -17.41 28.44 -23.31
N LEU A 420 -16.94 27.64 -24.26
CA LEU A 420 -17.68 27.43 -25.50
C LEU A 420 -18.90 26.58 -25.14
N GLU A 421 -20.09 27.15 -25.35
CA GLU A 421 -21.39 26.48 -25.14
C GLU A 421 -21.56 25.24 -26.02
#